data_AF-A0A143BNU6-F1
#
_entry.id   AF-A0A143BNU6-F1
#
_cell.length_a   1.000
_cell.length_b   1.000
_cell.length_c   1.000
_cell.angle_alpha   90.00
_cell.angle_beta   90.00
_cell.angle_gamma   90.00
#
_symmetry.space_group_name_H-M   'P 1'
#
loop_
_entity.id
_entity.type
_entity.pdbx_description
1 polymer ?
#
loop_
_entity_poly.entity_id
_entity_poly.type
_entity_poly.pdbx_seq_one_letter_code
_entity_poly.pdbx_strand_id
1 'polypeptide(L)'
;MNEAAVGLTLLIGLSVVCAVVANLRTRDWLMAAVLSALAASTLFQIGLTIKLGHLDKFAPIAFVVGGMWAFLIALGIGAGFQLWRRRSGT
;
A
#
# COMPACT_ATOMS: atom_id res chain seq x y z
N MET A 1 -10.05 22.22 -1.23
CA MET A 1 -9.63 20.89 -1.71
C MET A 1 -10.27 19.84 -0.82
N ASN A 2 -10.90 18.80 -1.39
CA ASN A 2 -11.66 17.82 -0.62
C ASN A 2 -10.71 16.96 0.23
N GLU A 3 -10.86 16.94 1.55
CA GLU A 3 -9.95 16.24 2.48
C GLU A 3 -9.88 14.73 2.19
N ALA A 4 -11.00 14.16 1.74
CA ALA A 4 -11.08 12.79 1.27
C ALA A 4 -10.15 12.52 0.06
N ALA A 5 -10.05 13.47 -0.88
CA ALA A 5 -9.17 13.32 -2.05
C ALA A 5 -7.69 13.37 -1.66
N VAL A 6 -7.33 14.18 -0.65
CA VAL A 6 -5.94 14.27 -0.16
C VAL A 6 -5.53 12.96 0.52
N GLY A 7 -6.40 12.38 1.36
CA GLY A 7 -6.15 11.10 2.01
C GLY A 7 -5.98 9.95 1.01
N LEU A 8 -6.85 9.90 -0.01
CA LEU A 8 -6.81 8.87 -1.05
C LEU A 8 -5.53 8.98 -1.91
N THR A 9 -5.12 10.20 -2.26
CA THR A 9 -3.88 10.45 -3.01
C THR A 9 -2.64 10.03 -2.22
N LEU A 10 -2.60 10.34 -0.92
CA LEU A 10 -1.52 9.90 -0.03
C LEU A 10 -1.46 8.37 0.08
N LEU A 11 -2.63 7.72 0.27
CA LEU A 11 -2.70 6.26 0.35
C LEU A 11 -2.15 5.59 -0.93
N ILE A 12 -2.58 6.08 -2.09
CA ILE A 12 -2.12 5.57 -3.39
C ILE A 12 -0.61 5.78 -3.53
N GLY A 13 -0.12 7.00 -3.31
CA GLY A 13 1.31 7.33 -3.45
C GLY A 13 2.19 6.46 -2.54
N LEU A 14 1.80 6.32 -1.27
CA LEU A 14 2.54 5.50 -0.30
C LEU A 14 2.52 4.01 -0.69
N SER A 15 1.35 3.52 -1.12
CA SER A 15 1.19 2.12 -1.55
C SER A 15 2.02 1.81 -2.78
N VAL A 16 2.07 2.72 -3.77
CA VAL A 16 2.89 2.57 -4.98
C VAL A 16 4.37 2.51 -4.63
N VAL A 17 4.87 3.46 -3.84
CA VAL A 17 6.29 3.50 -3.46
C VAL A 17 6.68 2.25 -2.67
N CYS A 18 5.84 1.85 -1.71
CA CYS A 18 6.08 0.67 -0.88
C CYS A 18 6.06 -0.62 -1.71
N ALA A 19 5.10 -0.75 -2.64
CA ALA A 19 5.00 -1.90 -3.54
C ALA A 19 6.18 -2.01 -4.52
N VAL A 20 6.67 -0.87 -5.04
CA VAL A 20 7.84 -0.85 -5.93
C VAL A 20 9.10 -1.27 -5.17
N VAL A 21 9.36 -0.70 -3.99
CA VAL A 21 10.54 -1.05 -3.19
C VAL A 21 10.50 -2.51 -2.73
N ALA A 22 9.32 -3.00 -2.31
CA ALA A 22 9.15 -4.40 -1.91
C ALA A 22 9.38 -5.36 -3.09
N ASN A 23 8.79 -5.10 -4.27
CA ASN A 23 8.96 -5.97 -5.44
C ASN A 23 10.38 -5.94 -6.03
N LEU A 24 11.14 -4.85 -5.83
CA LEU A 24 12.56 -4.79 -6.19
C LEU A 24 13.42 -5.67 -5.29
N ARG A 25 13.10 -5.77 -3.99
CA ARG A 25 13.90 -6.51 -3.01
C ARG A 25 13.54 -8.00 -2.94
N THR A 26 12.29 -8.35 -3.20
CA THR A 26 11.79 -9.72 -3.00
C THR A 26 11.63 -10.47 -4.33
N ARG A 27 11.98 -11.76 -4.34
CA ARG A 27 11.77 -12.63 -5.52
C ARG A 27 10.29 -13.04 -5.66
N ASP A 28 9.60 -13.16 -4.52
CA ASP A 28 8.16 -13.46 -4.44
C ASP A 28 7.31 -12.19 -4.36
N TRP A 29 6.71 -11.84 -5.50
CA TRP A 29 5.83 -10.69 -5.71
C TRP A 29 4.58 -10.71 -4.83
N LEU A 30 4.04 -11.90 -4.49
CA LEU A 30 2.91 -12.05 -3.56
C LEU A 30 3.30 -11.65 -2.14
N MET A 31 4.46 -12.11 -1.66
CA MET A 31 4.98 -11.72 -0.34
C MET A 31 5.29 -10.22 -0.30
N ALA A 32 5.87 -9.67 -1.37
CA ALA A 32 6.09 -8.24 -1.50
C ALA A 32 4.79 -7.44 -1.44
N ALA A 33 3.72 -7.91 -2.09
CA ALA A 33 2.41 -7.25 -2.08
C ALA A 33 1.75 -7.26 -0.68
N VAL A 34 1.83 -8.38 0.05
CA VAL A 34 1.32 -8.46 1.43
C VAL A 34 2.12 -7.54 2.36
N LEU A 35 3.45 -7.57 2.30
CA LEU A 35 4.31 -6.73 3.13
C LEU A 35 4.10 -5.23 2.87
N SER A 36 3.99 -4.83 1.61
CA SER A 36 3.75 -3.44 1.24
C SER A 36 2.35 -2.96 1.63
N ALA A 37 1.32 -3.81 1.52
CA ALA A 37 -0.04 -3.47 1.98
C ALA A 37 -0.10 -3.28 3.50
N LEU A 38 0.58 -4.14 4.27
CA LEU A 38 0.68 -4.03 5.72
C LEU A 38 1.43 -2.75 6.12
N ALA A 39 2.58 -2.49 5.51
CA ALA A 39 3.38 -1.29 5.79
C ALA A 39 2.63 0.00 5.43
N ALA A 40 2.01 0.06 4.24
CA ALA A 40 1.26 1.22 3.79
C ALA A 40 0.03 1.50 4.69
N SER A 41 -0.72 0.48 5.08
CA SER A 41 -1.89 0.64 5.97
C SER A 41 -1.49 1.10 7.36
N THR A 42 -0.38 0.57 7.88
CA THR A 42 0.15 0.95 9.19
C THR A 42 0.58 2.41 9.19
N LEU A 43 1.36 2.83 8.18
CA LEU A 43 1.79 4.22 8.02
C LEU A 43 0.60 5.18 7.81
N PHE A 44 -0.42 4.74 7.07
CA PHE A 44 -1.63 5.54 6.85
C PHE A 44 -2.42 5.76 8.16
N GLN A 45 -2.58 4.72 8.98
CA GLN A 45 -3.19 4.85 10.31
C GLN A 45 -2.37 5.74 11.25
N ILE A 46 -1.04 5.63 11.26
CA ILE A 46 -0.17 6.48 12.07
C ILE A 46 -0.37 7.95 11.67
N GLY A 47 -0.35 8.24 10.36
CA GLY A 47 -0.61 9.59 9.85
C GLY A 47 -2.00 10.12 10.24
N LEU A 48 -3.04 9.29 10.13
CA LEU A 48 -4.40 9.64 10.55
C LEU A 48 -4.49 9.94 12.05
N THR A 49 -3.84 9.13 12.89
CA THR A 49 -3.82 9.30 14.34
C THR A 49 -3.14 10.61 14.73
N ILE A 50 -2.02 10.96 14.08
CA ILE A 50 -1.33 12.24 14.28
C ILE A 50 -2.23 13.41 13.86
N LYS A 51 -2.93 13.29 12.73
CA LYS A 51 -3.77 14.37 12.20
C LYS A 51 -5.05 14.60 13.02
N LEU A 52 -5.65 13.53 13.54
CA LEU A 52 -6.87 13.57 14.34
C LEU A 52 -6.58 13.83 15.83
N GLY A 53 -5.34 13.64 16.29
CA GLY A 53 -4.97 13.78 17.71
C GLY A 53 -5.53 12.69 18.62
N HIS A 54 -6.24 11.70 18.08
CA HIS A 54 -6.82 10.57 18.80
C HIS A 54 -6.96 9.36 17.86
N LEU A 55 -7.05 8.16 18.45
CA LEU A 55 -7.31 6.95 17.70
C LEU A 55 -8.79 6.90 17.31
N ASP A 56 -9.08 6.93 16.02
CA ASP A 56 -10.45 6.87 15.52
C ASP A 56 -11.08 5.51 15.87
N LYS A 57 -12.36 5.50 16.27
CA LYS A 57 -13.07 4.27 16.66
C LYS A 57 -13.24 3.30 15.48
N PHE A 58 -13.19 3.82 14.25
CA PHE A 58 -13.22 3.06 13.01
C PHE A 58 -11.82 2.79 12.45
N ALA A 59 -10.74 3.09 13.19
CA ALA A 59 -9.37 2.77 12.80
C ALA A 59 -9.19 1.33 12.30
N PRO A 60 -9.67 0.26 12.98
CA PRO A 60 -9.50 -1.10 12.48
C PRO A 60 -10.25 -1.35 11.16
N ILE A 61 -11.42 -0.74 10.96
CA ILE A 61 -12.17 -0.83 9.70
C ILE A 61 -11.42 -0.08 8.60
N ALA A 62 -10.91 1.12 8.89
CA ALA A 62 -10.09 1.89 7.97
C ALA A 62 -8.79 1.17 7.59
N PHE A 63 -8.20 0.40 8.50
CA PHE A 63 -7.03 -0.43 8.23
C PHE A 63 -7.37 -1.58 7.29
N VAL A 64 -8.48 -2.29 7.53
CA VAL A 64 -8.89 -3.42 6.68
C VAL A 64 -9.24 -2.91 5.29
N VAL A 65 -10.05 -1.86 5.18
CA VAL A 65 -10.46 -1.29 3.89
C VAL A 65 -9.26 -0.65 3.18
N GLY A 66 -8.45 0.15 3.86
CA GLY A 66 -7.24 0.77 3.32
C GLY A 66 -6.20 -0.26 2.90
N GLY A 67 -6.04 -1.34 3.67
CA GLY A 67 -5.17 -2.46 3.36
C GLY A 67 -5.64 -3.28 2.19
N MET A 68 -6.95 -3.47 2.03
CA MET A 68 -7.51 -4.13 0.85
C MET A 68 -7.19 -3.34 -0.42
N TRP A 69 -7.34 -2.01 -0.39
CA TRP A 69 -6.96 -1.14 -1.51
C TRP A 69 -5.45 -1.13 -1.77
N ALA A 70 -4.64 -0.98 -0.72
CA ALA A 70 -3.18 -1.02 -0.83
C ALA A 70 -2.69 -2.36 -1.40
N PHE A 71 -3.32 -3.46 -0.99
CA PHE A 71 -3.03 -4.79 -1.50
C PHE A 71 -3.39 -4.94 -2.98
N LEU A 72 -4.57 -4.49 -3.41
CA LEU A 72 -4.96 -4.53 -4.83
C LEU A 72 -3.99 -3.71 -5.71
N ILE A 73 -3.58 -2.53 -5.24
CA ILE A 73 -2.58 -1.69 -5.92
C ILE A 73 -1.24 -2.42 -5.99
N ALA A 74 -0.77 -2.96 -4.87
CA ALA A 74 0.51 -3.67 -4.79
C ALA A 74 0.51 -4.95 -5.63
N LEU A 75 -0.62 -5.64 -5.74
CA LEU A 75 -0.80 -6.83 -6.56
C LEU A 75 -0.78 -6.47 -8.05
N GLY A 76 -1.42 -5.37 -8.46
CA GLY A 76 -1.33 -4.87 -9.83
C GLY A 76 0.11 -4.49 -10.23
N ILE A 77 0.83 -3.81 -9.34
CA ILE A 77 2.24 -3.45 -9.56
C ILE A 77 3.13 -4.70 -9.59
N GLY A 78 2.95 -5.61 -8.63
CA GLY A 78 3.71 -6.86 -8.53
C GLY A 78 3.48 -7.78 -9.74
N ALA A 79 2.24 -7.89 -10.23
CA ALA A 79 1.91 -8.66 -11.43
C ALA A 79 2.59 -8.07 -12.68
N GLY A 80 2.58 -6.74 -12.83
CA GLY A 80 3.32 -6.05 -13.90
C GLY A 80 4.83 -6.29 -13.82
N PHE A 81 5.40 -6.21 -12.62
CA PHE A 81 6.82 -6.47 -12.39
C PHE A 81 7.20 -7.92 -12.65
N GLN A 82 6.33 -8.87 -12.30
CA GLN A 82 6.53 -10.30 -12.58
C GLN A 82 6.49 -10.60 -14.08
N LEU A 83 5.54 -10.00 -14.82
CA LEU A 83 5.47 -10.13 -16.29
C LEU A 83 6.72 -9.55 -16.95
N TRP A 84 7.21 -8.42 -16.45
CA TRP A 84 8.46 -7.81 -16.92
C TRP A 84 9.68 -8.72 -16.64
N ARG A 85 9.83 -9.22 -15.40
CA ARG A 85 10.90 -10.17 -15.03
C ARG A 85 10.88 -11.44 -15.89
N ARG A 86 9.70 -12.00 -16.17
CA ARG A 86 9.57 -13.19 -17.03
C ARG A 86 9.95 -12.92 -18.49
N ARG A 87 9.72 -11.71 -18.99
CA ARG A 87 10.18 -11.29 -20.34
C ARG A 87 11.67 -10.97 -20.38
N SER A 88 12.24 -10.49 -19.28
CA SER A 88 13.65 -10.09 -19.19
C SER A 88 14.63 -11.24 -18.89
N GLY A 89 14.18 -12.50 -18.87
CA GLY A 89 15.03 -13.69 -19.00
C GLY A 89 16.32 -13.68 -18.17
N THR A 90 16.21 -13.48 -16.85
CA THR A 90 17.30 -13.69 -15.89
C THR A 90 16.94 -14.76 -14.88
#